data_AF-A0A0M2NEU3-F1
#
_entry.id   AF-A0A0M2NEU3-F1
#
_cell.length_a   1.000
_cell.length_b   1.000
_cell.length_c   1.000
_cell.angle_alpha   90.00
_cell.angle_beta   90.00
_cell.angle_gamma   90.00
#
_symmetry.space_group_name_H-M   'P 1'
#
loop_
_entity.id
_entity.type
_entity.pdbx_description
1 polymer ?
#
loop_
_entity_poly.entity_id
_entity_poly.type
_entity_poly.pdbx_seq_one_letter_code
_entity_poly.pdbx_strand_id
1 'polypeptide(L)'
;MSILIYGIAAINLFAVLLILLRPKLFHTKLYKPMLKNIGLSLLPLLVLIITVALMGAIMIFFNFVVGVVVGIVGIIIWFLLLPNAGYLVTELNLNHRTVDKKEVPIWYDIIAVLSLSMSGVMNTLLNVMLLQLMYAVVVNPIDAFHMGFTNNRNFWIVITVVFLLISFGIYIGRYLRFYSWDILKPKKFFGILKNHFSQPGKVRELFIFMICYAAFFLIMYWIVVWSVLTAV
;
A
#
# COMPACT_ATOMS: atom_id res chain seq x y z
N MET A 1 9.61 -16.49 6.27
CA MET A 1 9.60 -15.41 5.24
C MET A 1 9.03 -15.85 3.89
N SER A 2 9.48 -16.95 3.28
CA SER A 2 9.04 -17.38 1.93
C SER A 2 7.53 -17.66 1.82
N ILE A 3 6.94 -18.28 2.86
CA ILE A 3 5.50 -18.55 2.93
C ILE A 3 4.67 -17.26 2.84
N LEU A 4 5.11 -16.19 3.53
CA LEU A 4 4.45 -14.89 3.47
C LEU A 4 4.46 -14.35 2.04
N ILE A 5 5.62 -14.34 1.38
CA ILE A 5 5.75 -13.82 0.01
C ILE A 5 4.87 -14.61 -0.97
N TYR A 6 4.89 -15.95 -0.90
CA TYR A 6 4.06 -16.80 -1.75
C TYR A 6 2.56 -16.62 -1.46
N GLY A 7 2.17 -16.47 -0.19
CA GLY A 7 0.79 -16.19 0.19
C GLY A 7 0.29 -14.85 -0.35
N ILE A 8 1.12 -13.81 -0.29
CA ILE A 8 0.80 -12.49 -0.86
C ILE A 8 0.69 -12.57 -2.39
N ALA A 9 1.60 -13.28 -3.06
CA ALA A 9 1.49 -13.51 -4.50
C ALA A 9 0.20 -14.27 -4.87
N ALA A 10 -0.17 -15.28 -4.09
CA ALA A 10 -1.36 -16.08 -4.30
C ALA A 10 -2.65 -15.24 -4.14
N ILE A 11 -2.77 -14.39 -3.12
CA ILE A 11 -3.98 -13.55 -2.95
C ILE A 11 -4.10 -12.50 -4.05
N ASN A 12 -2.99 -11.93 -4.52
CA ASN A 12 -2.98 -11.02 -5.67
C ASN A 12 -3.44 -11.75 -6.95
N LEU A 13 -2.89 -12.94 -7.21
CA LEU A 13 -3.29 -13.76 -8.35
C LEU A 13 -4.78 -14.14 -8.26
N PHE A 14 -5.24 -14.55 -7.09
CA PHE A 14 -6.64 -14.91 -6.86
C PHE A 14 -7.59 -13.73 -7.11
N ALA A 15 -7.26 -12.53 -6.61
CA ALA A 15 -8.04 -11.31 -6.87
C ALA A 15 -8.13 -10.99 -8.38
N VAL A 16 -7.00 -11.10 -9.11
CA VAL A 16 -6.98 -10.90 -10.57
C VAL A 16 -7.82 -11.95 -11.29
N LEU A 17 -7.69 -13.22 -10.91
CA LEU A 17 -8.46 -14.32 -11.51
C LEU A 17 -9.96 -14.12 -11.32
N LEU A 18 -10.43 -13.72 -10.13
CA LEU A 18 -11.84 -13.42 -9.91
C LEU A 18 -12.34 -12.28 -10.82
N ILE A 19 -11.56 -11.21 -10.99
CA ILE A 19 -11.96 -10.11 -11.90
C ILE A 19 -12.04 -10.59 -13.36
N LEU A 20 -11.09 -11.43 -13.80
CA LEU A 20 -11.03 -11.96 -15.17
C LEU A 20 -12.07 -13.05 -15.45
N LEU A 21 -12.45 -13.83 -14.44
CA LEU A 21 -13.44 -14.90 -14.56
C LEU A 21 -14.87 -14.36 -14.51
N ARG A 22 -15.13 -13.26 -13.80
CA ARG A 22 -16.45 -12.60 -13.73
C ARG A 22 -17.15 -12.45 -15.09
N PRO A 23 -16.53 -11.85 -16.13
CA PRO A 23 -17.18 -11.71 -17.44
C PRO A 23 -17.39 -13.04 -18.16
N LYS A 24 -16.53 -14.04 -17.94
CA LYS A 24 -16.64 -15.37 -18.57
C LYS A 24 -17.77 -16.19 -17.97
N LEU A 25 -17.94 -16.14 -16.65
CA LEU A 25 -18.92 -16.93 -15.91
C LEU A 25 -20.32 -16.32 -15.97
N PHE A 26 -20.43 -14.99 -15.94
CA PHE A 26 -21.72 -14.30 -15.78
C PHE A 26 -22.09 -13.40 -16.96
N HIS A 27 -21.30 -13.43 -18.05
CA HIS A 27 -21.54 -12.65 -19.27
C HIS A 27 -21.71 -11.14 -19.01
N THR A 28 -20.96 -10.61 -18.04
CA THR A 28 -20.88 -9.19 -17.71
C THR A 28 -19.70 -8.52 -18.40
N LYS A 29 -19.62 -7.19 -18.37
CA LYS A 29 -18.46 -6.47 -18.92
C LYS A 29 -17.27 -6.54 -17.96
N LEU A 30 -16.08 -6.74 -18.49
CA LEU A 30 -14.85 -6.66 -17.70
C LEU A 30 -14.62 -5.22 -17.22
N TYR A 31 -14.57 -5.02 -15.91
CA TYR A 31 -14.28 -3.73 -15.33
C TYR A 31 -12.77 -3.44 -15.31
N LYS A 32 -12.25 -2.96 -16.44
CA LYS A 32 -10.82 -2.64 -16.64
C LYS A 32 -10.20 -1.74 -15.55
N PRO A 33 -10.89 -0.74 -14.96
CA PRO A 33 -10.31 0.09 -13.91
C PRO A 33 -9.85 -0.70 -12.67
N MET A 34 -10.47 -1.83 -12.35
CA MET A 34 -10.03 -2.66 -11.23
C MET A 34 -8.69 -3.35 -11.46
N LEU A 35 -8.47 -3.88 -12.66
CA LEU A 35 -7.16 -4.45 -13.02
C LEU A 35 -6.08 -3.38 -12.96
N LYS A 36 -6.39 -2.15 -13.39
CA LYS A 36 -5.49 -1.01 -13.25
C LYS A 36 -5.19 -0.71 -11.77
N ASN A 37 -6.19 -0.75 -10.89
CA ASN A 37 -6.00 -0.50 -9.46
C ASN A 37 -5.13 -1.57 -8.79
N ILE A 38 -5.25 -2.85 -9.18
CA ILE A 38 -4.32 -3.89 -8.73
C ILE A 38 -2.90 -3.62 -9.25
N GLY A 39 -2.76 -3.27 -10.53
CA GLY A 39 -1.44 -2.90 -11.07
C GLY A 39 -0.82 -1.71 -10.32
N LEU A 40 -1.63 -0.71 -9.97
CA LEU A 40 -1.20 0.44 -9.18
C LEU A 40 -0.87 0.08 -7.73
N SER A 41 -1.46 -0.98 -7.16
CA SER A 41 -1.15 -1.43 -5.80
C SER A 41 0.22 -2.13 -5.71
N LEU A 42 0.69 -2.71 -6.82
CA LEU A 42 2.01 -3.33 -6.94
C LEU A 42 3.11 -2.32 -7.30
N LEU A 43 2.74 -1.16 -7.84
CA LEU A 43 3.70 -0.14 -8.26
C LEU A 43 4.66 0.33 -7.16
N PRO A 44 4.24 0.59 -5.90
CA PRO A 44 5.16 0.98 -4.83
C PRO A 44 6.21 -0.10 -4.58
N LEU A 45 5.80 -1.38 -4.60
CA LEU A 45 6.70 -2.50 -4.38
C LEU A 45 7.78 -2.57 -5.45
N LEU A 46 7.40 -2.41 -6.72
CA LEU A 46 8.34 -2.39 -7.84
C LEU A 46 9.34 -1.23 -7.72
N VAL A 47 8.85 -0.02 -7.41
CA VAL A 47 9.70 1.15 -7.21
C VAL A 47 10.68 0.93 -6.07
N LEU A 48 10.25 0.32 -4.97
CA LEU A 48 11.10 0.04 -3.83
C LEU A 48 12.22 -0.95 -4.18
N ILE A 49 11.88 -2.06 -4.86
CA ILE A 49 12.86 -3.07 -5.30
C ILE A 49 13.89 -2.44 -6.25
N ILE A 50 13.43 -1.67 -7.24
CA ILE A 50 14.30 -0.96 -8.19
C ILE A 50 15.19 0.04 -7.46
N THR A 51 14.64 0.79 -6.50
CA THR A 51 15.40 1.75 -5.69
C THR A 51 16.51 1.07 -4.92
N VAL A 52 16.22 -0.05 -4.25
CA VAL A 52 17.22 -0.80 -3.48
C VAL A 52 18.31 -1.34 -4.39
N ALA A 53 17.95 -1.93 -5.53
CA ALA A 53 18.90 -2.49 -6.48
C ALA A 53 19.82 -1.40 -7.08
N LEU A 54 19.24 -0.28 -7.51
CA LEU A 54 19.99 0.86 -8.07
C LEU A 54 20.88 1.52 -7.01
N MET A 55 20.34 1.74 -5.80
CA MET A 55 21.10 2.28 -4.68
C MET A 55 22.33 1.40 -4.39
N GLY A 56 22.13 0.09 -4.23
CA GLY A 56 23.21 -0.84 -3.96
C GLY A 56 24.25 -0.89 -5.09
N ALA A 57 23.80 -0.93 -6.34
CA ALA A 57 24.71 -0.95 -7.48
C ALA A 57 25.56 0.34 -7.57
N ILE A 58 24.95 1.51 -7.39
CA ILE A 58 25.65 2.80 -7.45
C ILE A 58 26.64 2.94 -6.27
N MET A 59 26.26 2.48 -5.08
CA MET A 59 27.14 2.48 -3.91
C MET A 59 28.38 1.61 -4.13
N ILE A 60 28.21 0.43 -4.73
CA ILE A 60 29.30 -0.55 -4.95
C ILE A 60 30.19 -0.15 -6.13
N PHE A 61 29.61 0.24 -7.26
CA PHE A 61 30.34 0.39 -8.54
C PHE A 61 30.72 1.83 -8.89
N PHE A 62 30.16 2.85 -8.23
CA PHE A 62 30.36 4.24 -8.63
C PHE A 62 30.73 5.16 -7.46
N ASN A 63 29.78 5.46 -6.58
CA ASN A 63 29.99 6.39 -5.47
C ASN A 63 28.93 6.19 -4.39
N PHE A 64 29.38 6.07 -3.13
CA PHE A 64 28.51 5.90 -1.97
C PHE A 64 27.48 7.03 -1.81
N VAL A 65 27.91 8.29 -1.92
CA VAL A 65 27.04 9.48 -1.71
C VAL A 65 25.95 9.54 -2.78
N VAL A 66 26.30 9.30 -4.05
CA VAL A 66 25.32 9.27 -5.14
C VAL A 66 24.30 8.15 -4.92
N GLY A 67 24.75 6.98 -4.46
CA GLY A 67 23.87 5.89 -4.09
C GLY A 67 22.88 6.27 -2.98
N VAL A 68 23.35 6.93 -1.91
CA VAL A 68 22.47 7.42 -0.82
C VAL A 68 21.41 8.39 -1.36
N VAL A 69 21.80 9.34 -2.23
CA VAL A 69 20.86 10.30 -2.83
C VAL A 69 19.78 9.59 -3.66
N VAL A 70 20.18 8.61 -4.47
CA VAL A 70 19.23 7.78 -5.24
C VAL A 70 18.27 7.02 -4.32
N GLY A 71 18.78 6.47 -3.21
CA GLY A 71 17.97 5.82 -2.18
C GLY A 71 16.92 6.77 -1.58
N ILE A 72 17.32 7.98 -1.19
CA ILE A 72 16.42 8.99 -0.61
C ILE A 72 15.33 9.38 -1.61
N VAL A 73 15.71 9.68 -2.86
CA VAL A 73 14.75 10.03 -3.92
C VAL A 73 13.78 8.88 -4.17
N GLY A 74 14.26 7.64 -4.23
CA GLY A 74 13.41 6.47 -4.43
C GLY A 74 12.46 6.23 -3.26
N ILE A 75 12.87 6.47 -2.01
CA ILE A 75 11.98 6.40 -0.83
C ILE A 75 10.88 7.46 -0.90
N ILE A 76 11.20 8.68 -1.36
CA ILE A 76 10.20 9.73 -1.54
C ILE A 76 9.18 9.31 -2.60
N ILE A 77 9.63 8.81 -3.75
CA ILE A 77 8.74 8.33 -4.82
C ILE A 77 7.88 7.16 -4.32
N TRP A 78 8.49 6.20 -3.63
CA TRP A 78 7.80 5.07 -3.02
C TRP A 78 6.70 5.54 -2.08
N PHE A 79 6.99 6.47 -1.19
CA PHE A 79 6.05 7.00 -0.21
C PHE A 79 4.86 7.69 -0.86
N LEU A 80 5.06 8.40 -1.97
CA LEU A 80 3.97 9.02 -2.74
C LEU A 80 3.06 8.02 -3.46
N LEU A 81 3.59 6.83 -3.78
CA LEU A 81 2.86 5.76 -4.44
C LEU A 81 2.20 4.80 -3.44
N LEU A 82 2.73 4.70 -2.23
CA LEU A 82 2.29 3.76 -1.19
C LEU A 82 0.78 3.81 -0.87
N PRO A 83 0.11 4.97 -0.84
CA PRO A 83 -1.33 5.02 -0.66
C PRO A 83 -2.13 4.24 -1.72
N ASN A 84 -1.59 4.04 -2.93
CA ASN A 84 -2.25 3.26 -3.98
C ASN A 84 -2.39 1.78 -3.59
N ALA A 85 -1.48 1.25 -2.78
CA ALA A 85 -1.60 -0.11 -2.26
C ALA A 85 -2.78 -0.24 -1.28
N GLY A 86 -2.88 0.70 -0.33
CA GLY A 86 -3.97 0.74 0.63
C GLY A 86 -5.32 1.18 0.05
N TYR A 87 -5.33 1.84 -1.12
CA TYR A 87 -6.54 2.31 -1.79
C TYR A 87 -7.55 1.19 -2.05
N LEU A 88 -7.06 -0.02 -2.36
CA LEU A 88 -7.89 -1.19 -2.63
C LEU A 88 -8.78 -1.59 -1.43
N VAL A 89 -8.38 -1.25 -0.19
CA VAL A 89 -9.20 -1.51 1.01
C VAL A 89 -10.52 -0.73 0.94
N THR A 90 -10.49 0.47 0.37
CA THR A 90 -11.65 1.37 0.28
C THR A 90 -12.47 1.19 -0.99
N GLU A 91 -12.00 0.34 -1.90
CA GLU A 91 -12.60 0.11 -3.22
C GLU A 91 -13.71 -0.95 -3.13
N LEU A 92 -14.83 -0.60 -2.49
CA LEU A 92 -16.07 -1.43 -2.49
C LEU A 92 -16.80 -1.41 -3.85
N ASN A 93 -16.09 -1.04 -4.91
CA ASN A 93 -16.65 -0.63 -6.20
C ASN A 93 -17.22 -1.80 -7.04
N LEU A 94 -17.09 -3.04 -6.56
CA LEU A 94 -17.77 -4.19 -7.14
C LEU A 94 -19.30 -4.09 -6.98
N ASN A 95 -19.79 -3.27 -6.04
CA ASN A 95 -21.22 -3.06 -5.82
C ASN A 95 -21.90 -2.11 -6.82
N HIS A 96 -21.34 -1.88 -8.02
CA HIS A 96 -22.10 -1.29 -9.15
C HIS A 96 -23.13 -2.30 -9.69
N ARG A 97 -24.04 -2.72 -8.81
CA ARG A 97 -25.22 -3.56 -9.06
C ARG A 97 -26.22 -2.90 -10.01
N THR A 98 -25.95 -1.65 -10.41
CA THR A 98 -26.81 -0.83 -11.28
C THR A 98 -26.35 -0.76 -12.74
N VAL A 99 -25.12 -1.18 -13.08
CA VAL A 99 -24.59 -1.06 -14.47
C VAL A 99 -24.80 -2.33 -15.28
N ASP A 100 -24.74 -3.50 -14.65
CA ASP A 100 -24.99 -4.78 -15.30
C ASP A 100 -26.46 -5.18 -15.08
N LYS A 101 -27.25 -5.27 -16.17
CA LYS A 101 -28.64 -5.79 -16.14
C LYS A 101 -28.74 -7.27 -15.74
N LYS A 102 -27.61 -7.95 -15.57
CA LYS A 102 -27.50 -9.36 -15.18
C LYS A 102 -26.95 -9.44 -13.76
N GLU A 103 -27.70 -10.05 -12.86
CA GLU A 103 -27.28 -10.25 -11.48
C GLU A 103 -26.16 -11.29 -11.41
N VAL A 104 -24.98 -10.87 -10.98
CA VAL A 104 -23.91 -11.78 -10.54
C VAL A 104 -24.31 -12.33 -9.16
N PRO A 105 -24.07 -13.61 -8.86
CA PRO A 105 -24.32 -14.15 -7.54
C PRO A 105 -23.57 -13.38 -6.45
N ILE A 106 -24.29 -12.98 -5.40
CA ILE A 106 -23.76 -12.14 -4.32
C ILE A 106 -22.51 -12.76 -3.67
N TRP A 107 -22.48 -14.09 -3.51
CA TRP A 107 -21.33 -14.79 -2.93
C TRP A 107 -20.03 -14.57 -3.73
N TYR A 108 -20.15 -14.41 -5.06
CA TYR A 108 -19.00 -14.19 -5.94
C TYR A 108 -18.45 -12.78 -5.78
N ASP A 109 -19.33 -11.78 -5.74
CA ASP A 109 -18.89 -10.40 -5.54
C ASP A 109 -18.31 -10.21 -4.12
N ILE A 110 -18.85 -10.89 -3.09
CA ILE A 110 -18.28 -10.87 -1.73
C ILE A 110 -16.84 -11.40 -1.73
N ILE A 111 -16.58 -12.58 -2.29
CA ILE A 111 -15.22 -13.15 -2.30
C ILE A 111 -14.27 -12.32 -3.16
N ALA A 112 -14.75 -11.72 -4.25
CA ALA A 112 -13.96 -10.83 -5.10
C ALA A 112 -13.58 -9.52 -4.37
N VAL A 113 -14.52 -8.88 -3.65
CA VAL A 113 -14.23 -7.68 -2.85
C VAL A 113 -13.22 -8.01 -1.76
N LEU A 114 -13.47 -9.07 -0.99
CA LEU A 114 -12.58 -9.45 0.12
C LEU A 114 -11.17 -9.76 -0.38
N SER A 115 -11.04 -10.48 -1.49
CA SER A 115 -9.75 -10.81 -2.08
C SER A 115 -9.02 -9.57 -2.59
N LEU A 116 -9.74 -8.63 -3.21
CA LEU A 116 -9.19 -7.36 -3.68
C LEU A 116 -8.72 -6.49 -2.52
N SER A 117 -9.56 -6.30 -1.50
CA SER A 117 -9.20 -5.55 -0.31
C SER A 117 -7.99 -6.17 0.38
N MET A 118 -7.97 -7.50 0.56
CA MET A 118 -6.83 -8.17 1.19
C MET A 118 -5.56 -8.14 0.36
N SER A 119 -5.64 -8.23 -0.98
CA SER A 119 -4.48 -7.98 -1.84
C SER A 119 -3.85 -6.61 -1.56
N GLY A 120 -4.66 -5.55 -1.43
CA GLY A 120 -4.18 -4.21 -1.06
C GLY A 120 -3.56 -4.12 0.33
N VAL A 121 -4.21 -4.71 1.33
CA VAL A 121 -3.66 -4.78 2.71
C VAL A 121 -2.30 -5.46 2.69
N MET A 122 -2.24 -6.66 2.12
CA MET A 122 -1.02 -7.47 2.09
C MET A 122 0.11 -6.78 1.33
N ASN A 123 -0.18 -6.13 0.20
CA ASN A 123 0.81 -5.34 -0.53
C ASN A 123 1.33 -4.17 0.31
N THR A 124 0.45 -3.50 1.06
CA THR A 124 0.84 -2.41 1.97
C THR A 124 1.78 -2.92 3.07
N LEU A 125 1.43 -4.05 3.71
CA LEU A 125 2.26 -4.67 4.74
C LEU A 125 3.62 -5.10 4.20
N LEU A 126 3.66 -5.69 3.00
CA LEU A 126 4.91 -6.11 2.35
C LEU A 126 5.83 -4.92 2.05
N ASN A 127 5.27 -3.79 1.62
CA ASN A 127 6.01 -2.55 1.41
C ASN A 127 6.63 -2.03 2.72
N VAL A 128 5.87 -2.03 3.82
CA VAL A 128 6.38 -1.61 5.14
C VAL A 128 7.41 -2.59 5.69
N MET A 129 7.23 -3.90 5.46
CA MET A 129 8.23 -4.93 5.82
C MET A 129 9.56 -4.73 5.08
N LEU A 130 9.52 -4.38 3.78
CA LEU A 130 10.74 -4.09 3.03
C LEU A 130 11.41 -2.80 3.54
N LEU A 131 10.63 -1.77 3.88
CA LEU A 131 11.17 -0.58 4.54
C LEU A 131 11.85 -0.94 5.87
N GLN A 132 11.26 -1.84 6.67
CA GLN A 132 11.88 -2.36 7.90
C GLN A 132 13.24 -2.99 7.61
N LEU A 133 13.31 -3.86 6.61
CA LEU A 133 14.53 -4.56 6.25
C LEU A 133 15.61 -3.58 5.78
N MET A 134 15.25 -2.58 4.97
CA MET A 134 16.18 -1.53 4.54
C MET A 134 16.73 -0.74 5.73
N TYR A 135 15.86 -0.34 6.67
CA TYR A 135 16.28 0.35 7.89
C TYR A 135 17.23 -0.52 8.73
N ALA A 136 16.93 -1.81 8.88
CA ALA A 136 17.77 -2.75 9.62
C ALA A 136 19.17 -2.88 9.01
N VAL A 137 19.27 -3.00 7.67
CA VAL A 137 20.56 -3.08 6.95
C VAL A 137 21.40 -1.82 7.15
N VAL A 138 20.79 -0.64 7.18
CA VAL A 138 21.51 0.63 7.34
C VAL A 138 21.99 0.84 8.78
N VAL A 139 21.18 0.50 9.77
CA VAL A 139 21.48 0.78 11.18
C VAL A 139 22.37 -0.31 11.81
N ASN A 140 22.12 -1.59 11.51
CA ASN A 140 22.86 -2.71 12.07
C ASN A 140 23.09 -3.78 10.98
N PRO A 141 24.06 -3.58 10.07
CA PRO A 141 24.29 -4.49 8.94
C PRO A 141 24.66 -5.92 9.36
N ILE A 142 25.27 -6.10 10.53
CA ILE A 142 25.74 -7.40 11.04
C ILE A 142 24.57 -8.29 11.49
N ASP A 143 23.54 -7.69 12.10
CA ASP A 143 22.35 -8.40 12.62
C ASP A 143 21.10 -8.13 11.78
N ALA A 144 21.24 -7.51 10.60
CA ALA A 144 20.10 -7.12 9.76
C ALA A 144 19.20 -8.30 9.38
N PHE A 145 19.75 -9.52 9.35
CA PHE A 145 19.03 -10.77 9.09
C PHE A 145 18.65 -11.54 10.37
N HIS A 146 19.16 -11.16 11.55
CA HIS A 146 18.69 -11.65 12.85
C HIS A 146 17.48 -10.80 13.28
N MET A 147 16.35 -11.13 12.65
CA MET A 147 15.12 -10.32 12.55
C MET A 147 14.34 -10.09 13.86
N GLY A 148 14.72 -10.75 14.97
CA GLY A 148 14.11 -10.56 16.29
C GLY A 148 14.62 -9.32 17.05
N PHE A 149 15.82 -8.81 16.72
CA PHE A 149 16.51 -7.79 17.54
C PHE A 149 16.21 -6.34 17.18
N THR A 150 15.52 -6.07 16.06
CA THR A 150 14.99 -4.73 15.72
C THR A 150 13.72 -4.34 16.49
N ASN A 151 13.47 -4.94 17.66
CA ASN A 151 12.45 -4.47 18.61
C ASN A 151 12.90 -3.20 19.36
N ASN A 152 13.37 -2.20 18.62
CA ASN A 152 13.64 -0.89 19.19
C ASN A 152 12.31 -0.13 19.24
N ARG A 153 11.99 0.47 20.38
CA ARG A 153 10.80 1.34 20.54
C ARG A 153 10.69 2.39 19.42
N ASN A 154 11.84 2.86 18.94
CA ASN A 154 11.95 3.80 17.83
C ASN A 154 11.36 3.25 16.52
N PHE A 155 11.48 1.95 16.27
CA PHE A 155 11.00 1.33 15.05
C PHE A 155 9.45 1.25 15.01
N TRP A 156 8.82 0.88 16.13
CA TRP A 156 7.35 0.92 16.25
C TRP A 156 6.79 2.33 16.09
N ILE A 157 7.51 3.35 16.55
CA ILE A 157 7.16 4.76 16.31
C ILE A 157 7.21 5.06 14.81
N VAL A 158 8.28 4.66 14.12
CA VAL A 158 8.41 4.87 12.66
C VAL A 158 7.29 4.17 11.90
N ILE A 159 7.01 2.88 12.19
CA ILE A 159 5.88 2.16 11.57
C ILE A 159 4.56 2.89 11.81
N THR A 160 4.31 3.33 13.05
CA THR A 160 3.06 4.01 13.41
C THR A 160 2.91 5.31 12.61
N VAL A 161 3.98 6.09 12.49
CA VAL A 161 3.99 7.32 11.69
C VAL A 161 3.76 6.99 10.21
N VAL A 162 4.42 5.96 9.67
CA VAL A 162 4.24 5.53 8.29
C VAL A 162 2.79 5.11 8.03
N PHE A 163 2.15 4.34 8.92
CA PHE A 163 0.74 3.95 8.76
C PHE A 163 -0.24 5.12 8.90
N LEU A 164 0.03 6.09 9.77
CA LEU A 164 -0.74 7.34 9.82
C LEU A 164 -0.64 8.10 8.49
N LEU A 165 0.57 8.21 7.94
CA LEU A 165 0.81 8.88 6.67
C LEU A 165 0.16 8.16 5.49
N ILE A 166 0.21 6.82 5.46
CA ILE A 166 -0.51 6.01 4.48
C ILE A 166 -2.01 6.27 4.59
N SER A 167 -2.55 6.25 5.81
CA SER A 167 -3.99 6.48 6.06
C SER A 167 -4.42 7.89 5.61
N PHE A 168 -3.57 8.89 5.84
CA PHE A 168 -3.77 10.24 5.31
C PHE A 168 -3.78 10.27 3.78
N GLY A 169 -2.83 9.59 3.14
CA GLY A 169 -2.77 9.47 1.68
C GLY A 169 -4.01 8.78 1.09
N ILE A 170 -4.50 7.72 1.73
CA ILE A 170 -5.74 7.02 1.34
C ILE A 170 -6.93 7.99 1.46
N TYR A 171 -7.05 8.73 2.57
CA TYR A 171 -8.13 9.69 2.77
C TYR A 171 -8.13 10.75 1.67
N ILE A 172 -6.98 11.37 1.39
CA ILE A 172 -6.86 12.38 0.34
C ILE A 172 -7.19 11.81 -1.04
N GLY A 173 -6.65 10.64 -1.38
CA GLY A 173 -6.93 10.00 -2.67
C GLY A 173 -8.40 9.63 -2.83
N ARG A 174 -9.08 9.21 -1.76
CA ARG A 174 -10.47 8.75 -1.83
C ARG A 174 -11.50 9.89 -1.76
N TYR A 175 -11.34 10.81 -0.81
CA TYR A 175 -12.32 11.87 -0.55
C TYR A 175 -12.09 13.11 -1.40
N LEU A 176 -10.83 13.45 -1.69
CA LEU A 176 -10.49 14.62 -2.50
C LEU A 176 -10.19 14.24 -3.97
N ARG A 177 -10.22 12.94 -4.31
CA ARG A 177 -9.95 12.37 -5.65
C ARG A 177 -8.62 12.85 -6.26
N PHE A 178 -7.62 13.04 -5.40
CA PHE A 178 -6.28 13.43 -5.83
C PHE A 178 -5.54 12.23 -6.40
N TYR A 179 -4.90 12.43 -7.54
CA TYR A 179 -3.89 11.50 -8.05
C TYR A 179 -2.53 11.86 -7.46
N SER A 180 -1.64 10.87 -7.23
CA SER A 180 -0.27 11.11 -6.73
C SER A 180 0.52 12.14 -7.57
N TRP A 181 0.12 12.35 -8.84
CA TRP A 181 0.71 13.30 -9.78
C TRP A 181 0.30 14.76 -9.57
N ASP A 182 -0.79 15.03 -8.85
CA ASP A 182 -1.28 16.39 -8.61
C ASP A 182 -0.40 17.18 -7.60
N ILE A 183 0.51 16.50 -6.90
CA ILE A 183 1.56 17.13 -6.08
C ILE A 183 2.46 18.05 -6.92
N LEU A 184 2.60 17.76 -8.22
CA LEU A 184 3.31 18.62 -9.17
C LEU A 184 2.58 19.95 -9.45
N LYS A 185 1.36 20.16 -8.93
CA LYS A 185 0.56 21.38 -9.06
C LYS A 185 0.18 21.97 -7.68
N PRO A 186 1.15 22.54 -6.95
CA PRO A 186 1.00 22.88 -5.53
C PRO A 186 -0.12 23.89 -5.24
N LYS A 187 -0.31 24.92 -6.09
CA LYS A 187 -1.38 25.93 -5.88
C LYS A 187 -2.78 25.31 -5.90
N LYS A 188 -3.03 24.39 -6.83
CA LYS A 188 -4.31 23.68 -6.95
C LYS A 188 -4.49 22.73 -5.76
N PHE A 189 -3.41 22.07 -5.34
CA PHE A 189 -3.40 21.16 -4.19
C PHE A 189 -3.84 21.87 -2.90
N PHE A 190 -3.18 22.98 -2.54
CA PHE A 190 -3.51 23.71 -1.31
C PHE A 190 -4.90 24.35 -1.34
N GLY A 191 -5.37 24.82 -2.51
CA GLY A 191 -6.71 25.37 -2.64
C GLY A 191 -7.82 24.36 -2.33
N ILE A 192 -7.67 23.12 -2.82
CA ILE A 192 -8.64 22.05 -2.58
C ILE A 192 -8.57 21.57 -1.12
N LEU A 193 -7.36 21.40 -0.56
CA LEU A 193 -7.22 21.05 0.86
C LEU A 193 -7.89 22.09 1.75
N LYS A 194 -7.61 23.38 1.51
CA LYS A 194 -8.21 24.47 2.28
C LYS A 194 -9.73 24.42 2.19
N ASN A 195 -10.27 24.32 0.99
CA ASN A 195 -11.73 24.26 0.79
C ASN A 195 -12.38 23.06 1.48
N HIS A 196 -11.72 21.89 1.47
CA HIS A 196 -12.23 20.68 2.14
C HIS A 196 -12.17 20.81 3.67
N PHE A 197 -11.04 21.24 4.22
CA PHE A 197 -10.85 21.34 5.66
C PHE A 197 -11.48 22.60 6.29
N SER A 198 -11.87 23.59 5.49
CA SER A 198 -12.72 24.69 5.94
C SER A 198 -14.17 24.26 6.23
N GLN A 199 -14.59 23.09 5.77
CA GLN A 199 -15.92 22.56 6.11
C GLN A 199 -15.93 22.05 7.56
N PRO A 200 -17.00 22.35 8.32
CA PRO A 200 -17.11 21.89 9.70
C PRO A 200 -17.12 20.36 9.76
N GLY A 201 -16.31 19.79 10.65
CA GLY A 201 -16.24 18.35 10.88
C GLY A 201 -15.28 17.55 9.97
N LYS A 202 -14.78 18.10 8.85
CA LYS A 202 -13.87 17.37 7.95
C LYS A 202 -12.50 17.09 8.54
N VAL A 203 -11.99 17.99 9.38
CA VAL A 203 -10.76 17.75 10.14
C VAL A 203 -10.94 16.59 11.12
N ARG A 204 -12.08 16.54 11.83
CA ARG A 204 -12.42 15.45 12.75
C ARG A 204 -12.56 14.12 12.02
N GLU A 205 -13.24 14.12 10.87
CA GLU A 205 -13.40 12.95 10.00
C GLU A 205 -12.04 12.39 9.56
N LEU A 206 -11.11 13.27 9.16
CA LEU A 206 -9.74 12.88 8.80
C LEU A 206 -9.02 12.20 9.98
N PHE A 207 -9.04 12.80 11.17
CA PHE A 207 -8.34 12.24 12.33
C PHE A 207 -8.89 10.87 12.72
N ILE A 208 -10.22 10.71 12.74
CA ILE A 208 -10.87 9.42 13.02
C ILE A 208 -10.45 8.39 11.96
N PHE A 209 -10.49 8.76 10.67
CA PHE A 209 -10.07 7.88 9.59
C PHE A 209 -8.61 7.45 9.75
N MET A 210 -7.69 8.40 10.02
CA MET A 210 -6.28 8.11 10.20
C MET A 210 -6.02 7.16 11.37
N ILE A 211 -6.67 7.38 12.51
CA ILE A 211 -6.51 6.53 13.70
C ILE A 211 -7.05 5.13 13.43
N CYS A 212 -8.26 5.01 12.87
CA CYS A 212 -8.87 3.70 12.58
C CYS A 212 -8.05 2.89 11.57
N TYR A 213 -7.62 3.50 10.46
CA TYR A 213 -6.84 2.80 9.43
C TYR A 213 -5.42 2.50 9.92
N ALA A 214 -4.77 3.41 10.65
CA ALA A 214 -3.45 3.13 11.23
C ALA A 214 -3.52 1.99 12.25
N ALA A 215 -4.52 1.99 13.12
CA ALA A 215 -4.74 0.88 14.07
C ALA A 215 -5.00 -0.44 13.35
N PHE A 216 -5.84 -0.44 12.31
CA PHE A 216 -6.08 -1.62 11.47
C PHE A 216 -4.78 -2.15 10.86
N PHE A 217 -3.99 -1.29 10.20
CA PHE A 217 -2.73 -1.71 9.59
C PHE A 217 -1.70 -2.17 10.63
N LEU A 218 -1.62 -1.54 11.80
CA LEU A 218 -0.75 -1.97 12.90
C LEU A 218 -1.11 -3.37 13.40
N ILE A 219 -2.40 -3.64 13.62
CA ILE A 219 -2.89 -4.97 14.03
C ILE A 219 -2.55 -6.00 12.95
N MET A 220 -2.82 -5.69 11.68
CA MET A 220 -2.50 -6.59 10.57
C MET A 220 -0.99 -6.82 10.44
N TYR A 221 -0.18 -5.79 10.64
CA TYR A 221 1.28 -5.90 10.63
C TYR A 221 1.78 -6.81 11.75
N TRP A 222 1.23 -6.66 12.95
CA TRP A 222 1.55 -7.50 14.09
C TRP A 222 1.20 -8.98 13.82
N ILE A 223 0.00 -9.23 13.30
CA ILE A 223 -0.48 -10.60 13.05
C ILE A 223 0.31 -11.27 11.92
N VAL A 224 0.59 -10.55 10.83
CA VAL A 224 1.08 -11.15 9.58
C VAL A 224 2.61 -11.05 9.45
N VAL A 225 3.16 -9.86 9.68
CA VAL A 225 4.59 -9.60 9.42
C VAL A 225 5.41 -9.91 10.66
N TRP A 226 5.02 -9.34 11.81
CA TRP A 226 5.78 -9.52 13.05
C TRP A 226 5.87 -10.99 13.47
N SER A 227 4.76 -11.73 13.39
CA SER A 227 4.74 -13.17 13.68
C SER A 227 5.76 -13.97 12.85
N VAL A 228 5.93 -13.61 11.57
CA VAL A 228 6.88 -14.26 10.66
C VAL A 228 8.32 -13.84 10.95
N LEU A 229 8.55 -12.60 11.37
CA LEU A 229 9.88 -12.08 11.71
C LEU A 229 10.41 -12.63 13.04
N THR A 230 9.53 -12.95 14.00
CA THR A 230 9.92 -13.48 15.33
C THR A 230 9.90 -15.01 15.42
N ALA A 231 9.44 -15.72 14.39
CA ALA A 231 9.37 -17.18 14.38
C ALA A 231 10.72 -17.89 14.08
N VAL A 232 11.85 -17.16 14.17
CA VAL A 232 13.22 -17.67 13.95
C VAL A 232 13.94 -17.77 15.28
#